data_AF-A0A4Q7FJG3-F1
#
_entry.id   AF-A0A4Q7FJG3-F1
#
_cell.length_a   1.000
_cell.length_b   1.000
_cell.length_c   1.000
_cell.angle_alpha   90.00
_cell.angle_beta   90.00
_cell.angle_gamma   90.00
#
_symmetry.space_group_name_H-M   'P 1'
#
loop_
_entity.id
_entity.type
_entity.pdbx_description
1 polymer ?
#
loop_
_entity_poly.entity_id
_entity_poly.type
_entity_poly.pdbx_seq_one_letter_code
_entity_poly.pdbx_strand_id
1 'polypeptide(L)'
;MTKLFATRLALVATMMVLVSPAISAQQGDETPPPSKPGKPINTGDVLSGELNAMKVRDAKNGKRVATYQITSEPRRLPPPNGLCNLETGPETFQLVTSSDAQAAQLKSFVGKEISVKVDEIACASDAGQMSEAVITKWSLIKKQ
;
A
#
# COMPACT_ATOMS: atom_id res chain seq x y z
N MET A 1 41.80 13.35 -47.05
CA MET A 1 42.90 12.44 -47.49
C MET A 1 44.14 12.77 -46.69
N THR A 2 44.58 11.87 -45.81
CA THR A 2 46.00 11.65 -45.47
C THR A 2 46.11 10.37 -44.66
N LYS A 3 46.98 9.48 -45.13
CA LYS A 3 47.34 8.16 -44.59
C LYS A 3 48.38 8.31 -43.46
N LEU A 4 48.58 7.23 -42.68
CA LEU A 4 49.86 6.60 -42.25
C LEU A 4 49.64 5.89 -40.89
N PHE A 5 49.45 4.57 -40.82
CA PHE A 5 50.46 3.48 -40.81
C PHE A 5 51.64 3.66 -39.84
N ALA A 6 51.65 2.87 -38.75
CA ALA A 6 52.78 2.14 -38.13
C ALA A 6 52.45 1.88 -36.63
N THR A 7 52.05 0.68 -36.22
CA THR A 7 52.93 -0.43 -35.79
C THR A 7 53.92 -0.02 -34.69
N ARG A 8 53.70 -0.46 -33.44
CA ARG A 8 54.68 -1.16 -32.59
C ARG A 8 53.98 -1.87 -31.42
N LEU A 9 54.24 -3.18 -31.33
CA LEU A 9 54.02 -4.00 -30.15
C LEU A 9 54.77 -3.41 -28.95
N ALA A 10 54.11 -3.35 -27.79
CA ALA A 10 54.74 -3.52 -26.49
C ALA A 10 53.71 -4.11 -25.51
N LEU A 11 53.84 -5.40 -25.29
CA LEU A 11 53.20 -6.13 -24.20
C LEU A 11 53.81 -5.65 -22.89
N VAL A 12 53.04 -4.98 -22.04
CA VAL A 12 53.43 -4.71 -20.65
C VAL A 12 52.32 -5.23 -19.75
N ALA A 13 52.57 -6.42 -19.19
CA ALA A 13 51.79 -6.98 -18.11
C ALA A 13 52.21 -6.30 -16.80
N THR A 14 51.40 -5.37 -16.32
CA THR A 14 51.49 -4.84 -14.96
C THR A 14 50.34 -5.38 -14.13
N MET A 15 50.60 -6.45 -13.39
CA MET A 15 49.86 -6.79 -12.18
C MET A 15 50.16 -5.74 -11.11
N MET A 16 49.16 -4.96 -10.70
CA MET A 16 49.13 -4.36 -9.36
C MET A 16 47.70 -4.37 -8.83
N VAL A 17 47.46 -5.37 -7.97
CA VAL A 17 46.55 -5.49 -6.83
C VAL A 17 45.44 -4.41 -6.72
N LEU A 18 44.20 -4.85 -6.93
CA LEU A 18 43.00 -4.13 -6.51
C LEU A 18 42.98 -4.04 -4.96
N VAL A 19 43.04 -2.84 -4.41
CA VAL A 19 42.64 -2.60 -3.02
C VAL A 19 41.64 -1.45 -2.98
N SER A 20 40.37 -1.80 -2.87
CA SER A 20 39.25 -1.01 -2.32
C SER A 20 38.06 -1.96 -2.15
N PRO A 21 37.16 -1.84 -1.14
CA PRO A 21 37.10 -0.91 -0.01
C PRO A 21 36.97 -1.65 1.36
N ALA A 22 37.42 -1.04 2.46
CA ALA A 22 37.01 -1.47 3.80
C ALA A 22 35.88 -0.56 4.30
N ILE A 23 34.69 -0.70 3.70
CA ILE A 23 33.45 -0.35 4.40
C ILE A 23 33.11 -1.58 5.20
N SER A 24 33.21 -1.46 6.52
CA SER A 24 32.84 -2.50 7.46
C SER A 24 31.33 -2.77 7.30
N ALA A 25 30.98 -3.72 6.44
CA ALA A 25 29.70 -4.41 6.51
C ALA A 25 29.71 -5.19 7.82
N GLN A 26 29.20 -4.55 8.88
CA GLN A 26 28.80 -5.28 10.08
C GLN A 26 27.65 -6.18 9.67
N GLN A 27 28.03 -7.41 9.31
CA GLN A 27 27.16 -8.54 9.19
C GLN A 27 26.66 -8.87 10.61
N GLY A 28 25.70 -8.09 11.08
CA GLY A 28 24.73 -8.57 12.05
C GLY A 28 23.77 -9.47 11.30
N ASP A 29 23.60 -10.70 11.77
CA ASP A 29 22.40 -11.50 11.55
C ASP A 29 21.18 -10.75 12.13
N GLU A 30 20.83 -9.61 11.53
CA GLU A 30 19.57 -8.95 11.78
C GLU A 30 18.63 -9.44 10.69
N THR A 31 18.15 -10.68 10.87
CA THR A 31 16.88 -11.06 10.27
C THR A 31 15.90 -9.96 10.69
N PRO A 32 15.23 -9.24 9.75
CA PRO A 32 14.22 -8.26 10.13
C PRO A 32 13.28 -8.92 11.14
N PRO A 33 12.93 -8.25 12.25
CA PRO A 33 12.01 -8.83 13.21
C PRO A 33 10.76 -9.31 12.46
N PRO A 34 10.23 -10.51 12.77
CA PRO A 34 9.10 -11.07 12.02
C PRO A 34 7.96 -10.07 11.96
N SER A 35 7.38 -9.89 10.77
CA SER A 35 6.27 -8.98 10.52
C SER A 35 5.14 -9.29 11.51
N LYS A 36 4.87 -8.37 12.43
CA LYS A 36 3.85 -8.58 13.45
C LYS A 36 2.47 -8.39 12.83
N PRO A 37 1.47 -9.20 13.21
CA PRO A 37 0.09 -8.94 12.85
C PRO A 37 -0.32 -7.51 13.19
N GLY A 38 -1.08 -6.89 12.30
CA GLY A 38 -1.59 -5.54 12.43
C GLY A 38 -2.39 -5.33 13.72
N LYS A 39 -2.52 -4.06 14.12
CA LYS A 39 -3.31 -3.70 15.31
C LYS A 39 -4.75 -4.16 15.12
N PRO A 40 -5.41 -4.74 16.14
CA PRO A 40 -6.81 -5.08 16.04
C PRO A 40 -7.67 -3.86 15.69
N ILE A 41 -8.68 -4.04 14.85
CA ILE A 41 -9.75 -3.07 14.62
C ILE A 41 -11.10 -3.76 14.83
N ASN A 42 -11.93 -3.18 15.70
CA ASN A 42 -13.25 -3.69 16.06
C ASN A 42 -14.36 -2.71 15.69
N THR A 43 -15.59 -3.18 15.77
CA THR A 43 -16.77 -2.31 15.68
C THR A 43 -16.73 -1.22 16.74
N GLY A 44 -16.92 0.03 16.30
CA GLY A 44 -16.83 1.24 17.12
C GLY A 44 -15.45 1.90 17.10
N ASP A 45 -14.41 1.22 16.63
CA ASP A 45 -13.06 1.76 16.59
C ASP A 45 -12.89 2.80 15.47
N VAL A 46 -11.88 3.65 15.62
CA VAL A 46 -11.54 4.68 14.64
C VAL A 46 -10.45 4.17 13.71
N LEU A 47 -10.74 4.20 12.42
CA LEU A 47 -9.75 4.02 11.37
C LEU A 47 -9.34 5.38 10.82
N SER A 48 -8.03 5.66 10.88
CA SER A 48 -7.43 6.86 10.33
C SER A 48 -6.43 6.52 9.25
N GLY A 49 -6.39 7.33 8.21
CA GLY A 49 -5.49 7.14 7.09
C GLY A 49 -5.81 8.06 5.93
N GLU A 50 -5.00 7.97 4.88
CA GLU A 50 -5.18 8.77 3.67
C GLU A 50 -6.36 8.25 2.85
N LEU A 51 -7.27 9.15 2.47
CA LEU A 51 -8.37 8.83 1.59
C LEU A 51 -7.95 8.93 0.13
N ASN A 52 -8.00 7.80 -0.57
CA ASN A 52 -7.80 7.70 -2.01
C ASN A 52 -9.11 7.46 -2.74
N ALA A 53 -9.19 7.90 -4.00
CA ALA A 53 -10.33 7.61 -4.88
C ALA A 53 -9.86 7.04 -6.22
N MET A 54 -10.40 5.89 -6.57
CA MET A 54 -10.10 5.19 -7.82
C MET A 54 -11.37 5.09 -8.67
N LYS A 55 -11.24 5.18 -9.99
CA LYS A 55 -12.37 4.96 -10.90
C LYS A 55 -12.38 3.50 -11.34
N VAL A 56 -13.25 2.70 -10.74
CA VAL A 56 -13.40 1.28 -11.08
C VAL A 56 -14.57 1.12 -12.06
N ARG A 57 -14.43 0.18 -12.99
CA ARG A 57 -15.50 -0.14 -13.93
C ARG A 57 -16.55 -0.97 -13.20
N ASP A 58 -17.77 -0.47 -13.12
CA ASP A 58 -18.89 -1.21 -12.57
C ASP A 58 -19.15 -2.46 -13.44
N ALA A 59 -19.19 -3.63 -12.81
CA ALA A 59 -19.34 -4.90 -13.51
C ALA A 59 -20.72 -5.09 -14.15
N LYS A 60 -21.75 -4.39 -13.65
CA LYS A 60 -23.13 -4.52 -14.13
C LYS A 60 -23.43 -3.60 -15.30
N ASN A 61 -22.96 -2.36 -15.25
CA ASN A 61 -23.31 -1.30 -16.20
C ASN A 61 -22.14 -0.78 -17.04
N GLY A 62 -20.91 -1.24 -16.77
CA GLY A 62 -19.71 -0.81 -17.49
C GLY A 62 -19.29 0.66 -17.25
N LYS A 63 -20.07 1.42 -16.47
CA LYS A 63 -19.80 2.81 -16.09
C LYS A 63 -18.66 2.87 -15.08
N ARG A 64 -17.78 3.86 -15.19
CA ARG A 64 -16.75 4.11 -14.18
C ARG A 64 -17.38 4.78 -12.95
N VAL A 65 -17.31 4.11 -11.81
CA VAL A 65 -17.76 4.60 -10.51
C VAL A 65 -16.55 4.94 -9.64
N ALA A 66 -16.68 5.96 -8.80
CA ALA A 66 -15.64 6.30 -7.84
C ALA A 66 -15.71 5.34 -6.65
N THR A 67 -14.61 4.63 -6.40
CA THR A 67 -14.39 3.78 -5.24
C THR A 67 -13.45 4.51 -4.30
N TYR A 68 -13.86 4.68 -3.05
CA TYR A 68 -13.09 5.36 -2.03
C TYR A 68 -12.38 4.35 -1.12
N GLN A 69 -11.11 4.60 -0.81
CA GLN A 69 -10.30 3.72 0.03
C GLN A 69 -9.51 4.52 1.06
N ILE A 70 -9.42 4.01 2.29
CA ILE A 70 -8.48 4.50 3.29
C ILE A 70 -7.25 3.60 3.26
N THR A 71 -6.06 4.21 3.22
CA THR A 71 -4.79 3.52 3.42
C THR A 71 -4.29 3.82 4.84
N SER A 72 -4.08 2.79 5.65
CA SER A 72 -3.63 2.90 7.05
C SER A 72 -2.54 1.89 7.37
N GLU A 73 -2.02 1.93 8.61
CA GLU A 73 -1.23 0.82 9.16
C GLU A 73 -2.00 -0.52 9.07
N PRO A 74 -1.30 -1.66 8.96
CA PRO A 74 -1.93 -2.97 8.93
C PRO A 74 -2.89 -3.17 10.09
N ARG A 75 -4.09 -3.68 9.81
CA ARG A 75 -5.09 -4.01 10.84
C ARG A 75 -5.43 -5.49 10.85
N ARG A 76 -5.71 -6.01 12.04
CA ARG A 76 -6.34 -7.31 12.22
C ARG A 76 -7.84 -7.12 12.44
N LEU A 77 -8.65 -7.66 11.55
CA LEU A 77 -10.10 -7.68 11.68
C LEU A 77 -10.56 -8.62 12.82
N PRO A 78 -11.80 -8.44 13.30
CA PRO A 78 -12.39 -9.36 14.28
C PRO A 78 -12.47 -10.79 13.70
N PRO A 79 -12.39 -11.83 14.54
CA PRO A 79 -12.66 -13.20 14.12
C PRO A 79 -14.05 -13.31 13.45
N PRO A 80 -14.22 -14.14 12.40
CA PRO A 80 -13.26 -15.10 11.84
C PRO A 80 -12.29 -14.50 10.80
N ASN A 81 -12.43 -13.21 10.47
CA ASN A 81 -11.76 -12.60 9.33
C ASN A 81 -10.25 -12.38 9.55
N GLY A 82 -9.82 -12.16 10.80
CA GLY A 82 -8.41 -12.16 11.18
C GLY A 82 -7.57 -11.19 10.36
N LEU A 83 -6.68 -11.71 9.51
CA LEU A 83 -5.78 -10.92 8.66
C LEU A 83 -6.20 -10.88 7.18
N CYS A 84 -7.40 -11.35 6.83
CA CYS A 84 -7.84 -11.46 5.44
C CYS A 84 -6.89 -12.29 4.55
N ASN A 85 -6.31 -13.35 5.12
CA ASN A 85 -5.29 -14.19 4.48
C ASN A 85 -4.00 -13.44 4.06
N LEU A 86 -3.73 -12.29 4.69
CA LEU A 86 -2.48 -11.53 4.53
C LEU A 86 -1.53 -11.81 5.70
N GLU A 87 -0.24 -11.57 5.50
CA GLU A 87 0.80 -11.78 6.52
C GLU A 87 0.63 -10.82 7.72
N THR A 88 0.39 -9.54 7.44
CA THR A 88 0.27 -8.47 8.44
C THR A 88 -1.18 -7.98 8.61
N GLY A 89 -2.09 -8.37 7.72
CA GLY A 89 -3.47 -7.88 7.68
C GLY A 89 -3.66 -6.73 6.68
N PRO A 90 -4.91 -6.34 6.39
CA PRO A 90 -5.20 -5.28 5.42
C PRO A 90 -4.60 -3.94 5.83
N GLU A 91 -4.05 -3.23 4.85
CA GLU A 91 -3.61 -1.84 4.91
C GLU A 91 -4.56 -0.94 4.09
N THR A 92 -5.33 -1.53 3.18
CA THR A 92 -6.29 -0.85 2.31
C THR A 92 -7.73 -1.22 2.63
N PHE A 93 -8.56 -0.20 2.87
CA PHE A 93 -9.96 -0.37 3.30
C PHE A 93 -10.89 0.41 2.38
N GLN A 94 -11.73 -0.29 1.61
CA GLN A 94 -12.76 0.37 0.80
C GLN A 94 -13.92 0.83 1.66
N LEU A 95 -14.30 2.10 1.50
CA LEU A 95 -15.50 2.66 2.12
C LEU A 95 -16.69 2.46 1.17
N VAL A 96 -17.66 1.66 1.58
CA VAL A 96 -18.93 1.55 0.85
C VAL A 96 -19.75 2.80 1.17
N THR A 97 -20.08 3.57 0.14
CA THR A 97 -20.97 4.72 0.26
C THR A 97 -22.41 4.27 0.09
N SER A 98 -23.26 4.54 1.08
CA SER A 98 -24.70 4.19 1.00
C SER A 98 -25.57 5.26 0.33
N SER A 99 -25.00 6.45 0.03
CA SER A 99 -25.71 7.55 -0.63
C SER A 99 -24.76 8.45 -1.42
N ASP A 100 -25.33 9.19 -2.38
CA ASP A 100 -24.60 10.21 -3.16
C ASP A 100 -24.04 11.33 -2.28
N ALA A 101 -24.71 11.64 -1.16
CA ALA A 101 -24.24 12.63 -0.20
C ALA A 101 -22.94 12.19 0.48
N GLN A 102 -22.84 10.91 0.89
CA GLN A 102 -21.58 10.36 1.44
C GLN A 102 -20.47 10.35 0.38
N ALA A 103 -20.80 9.96 -0.86
CA ALA A 103 -19.82 9.98 -1.95
C ALA A 103 -19.32 11.40 -2.25
N ALA A 104 -20.21 12.40 -2.25
CA ALA A 104 -19.84 13.80 -2.44
C ALA A 104 -18.96 14.32 -1.28
N GLN A 105 -19.26 13.91 -0.06
CA GLN A 105 -18.46 14.26 1.11
C GLN A 105 -17.07 13.62 1.04
N LEU A 106 -16.95 12.33 0.72
CA LEU A 106 -15.64 11.68 0.56
C LEU A 106 -14.83 12.31 -0.57
N LYS A 107 -15.48 12.71 -1.66
CA LYS A 107 -14.83 13.39 -2.78
C LYS A 107 -14.09 14.65 -2.35
N SER A 108 -14.59 15.43 -1.38
CA SER A 108 -13.89 16.61 -0.87
C SER A 108 -12.67 16.31 -0.01
N PHE A 109 -12.53 15.07 0.46
CA PHE A 109 -11.42 14.63 1.32
C PHE A 109 -10.37 13.78 0.60
N VAL A 110 -10.50 13.56 -0.71
CA VAL A 110 -9.51 12.77 -1.47
C VAL A 110 -8.13 13.43 -1.40
N GLY A 111 -7.09 12.63 -1.12
CA GLY A 111 -5.72 13.07 -0.88
C GLY A 111 -5.49 13.68 0.50
N LYS A 112 -6.43 13.54 1.43
CA LYS A 112 -6.32 14.00 2.82
C LYS A 112 -6.41 12.83 3.79
N GLU A 113 -5.83 13.00 4.96
CA GLU A 113 -6.06 12.10 6.08
C GLU A 113 -7.46 12.31 6.66
N ILE A 114 -8.23 11.23 6.79
CA ILE A 114 -9.55 11.23 7.42
C ILE A 114 -9.59 10.24 8.58
N SER A 115 -10.57 10.43 9.47
CA SER A 115 -10.89 9.48 10.52
C SER A 115 -12.35 9.04 10.39
N VAL A 116 -12.57 7.73 10.26
CA VAL A 116 -13.90 7.13 10.23
C VAL A 116 -14.09 6.21 11.43
N LYS A 117 -15.28 6.22 12.01
CA LYS A 117 -15.73 5.16 12.92
C LYS A 117 -16.12 3.95 12.08
N VAL A 118 -15.58 2.79 12.39
CA VAL A 118 -15.89 1.53 11.71
C VAL A 118 -17.02 0.85 12.45
N ASP A 119 -18.19 0.71 11.83
CA ASP A 119 -19.31 -0.03 12.43
C ASP A 119 -19.35 -1.48 11.92
N GLU A 120 -19.08 -1.71 10.63
CA GLU A 120 -19.07 -3.03 10.01
C GLU A 120 -17.92 -3.17 9.01
N ILE A 121 -17.10 -4.21 9.17
CA ILE A 121 -15.91 -4.47 8.38
C ILE A 121 -15.78 -5.97 8.03
N ALA A 122 -15.37 -6.25 6.81
CA ALA A 122 -15.14 -7.60 6.30
C ALA A 122 -13.93 -7.63 5.36
N CYS A 123 -13.40 -8.83 5.09
CA CYS A 123 -12.41 -9.01 4.03
C CYS A 123 -13.05 -8.82 2.66
N ALA A 124 -12.31 -8.22 1.73
CA ALA A 124 -12.79 -8.09 0.36
C ALA A 124 -12.97 -9.47 -0.27
N SER A 125 -14.14 -9.70 -0.84
CA SER A 125 -14.57 -11.00 -1.38
C SER A 125 -15.20 -10.88 -2.76
N ASP A 126 -15.65 -9.69 -3.15
CA ASP A 126 -16.42 -9.48 -4.37
C ASP A 126 -15.55 -9.05 -5.55
N ALA A 127 -15.88 -9.57 -6.74
CA ALA A 127 -15.29 -9.13 -8.00
C ALA A 127 -15.60 -7.65 -8.25
N GLY A 128 -14.62 -6.78 -8.00
CA GLY A 128 -14.74 -5.31 -8.12
C GLY A 128 -14.28 -4.55 -6.88
N GLN A 129 -14.06 -5.24 -5.75
CA GLN A 129 -13.35 -4.69 -4.61
C GLN A 129 -11.85 -4.72 -4.91
N MET A 130 -11.24 -3.54 -4.91
CA MET A 130 -9.81 -3.36 -5.23
C MET A 130 -8.95 -3.21 -3.97
N SER A 131 -9.58 -3.25 -2.80
CA SER A 131 -8.94 -3.18 -1.49
C SER A 131 -8.90 -4.56 -0.84
N GLU A 132 -8.15 -4.69 0.24
CA GLU A 132 -8.02 -5.94 1.00
C GLU A 132 -9.17 -6.17 1.96
N ALA A 133 -9.73 -5.08 2.52
CA ALA A 133 -10.90 -5.10 3.37
C ALA A 133 -11.94 -4.06 2.93
N VAL A 134 -13.17 -4.25 3.36
CA VAL A 134 -14.32 -3.42 3.02
C VAL A 134 -15.05 -3.03 4.28
N ILE A 135 -15.36 -1.75 4.39
CA ILE A 135 -16.12 -1.16 5.49
C ILE A 135 -17.49 -0.78 4.94
N THR A 136 -18.49 -1.57 5.29
CA THR A 136 -19.87 -1.44 4.79
C THR A 136 -20.68 -0.42 5.57
N LYS A 137 -20.37 -0.25 6.87
CA LYS A 137 -20.98 0.77 7.73
C LYS A 137 -19.88 1.55 8.44
N TRP A 138 -19.95 2.86 8.31
CA TRP A 138 -19.01 3.77 8.91
C TRP A 138 -19.61 5.18 9.05
N SER A 139 -18.97 6.01 9.86
CA SER A 139 -19.30 7.43 10.00
C SER A 139 -18.04 8.28 10.08
N LEU A 140 -18.05 9.46 9.45
CA LEU A 140 -16.91 10.37 9.48
C LEU A 140 -16.84 11.05 10.87
N ILE A 141 -15.73 10.89 11.61
CA ILE A 141 -15.56 11.46 12.96
C ILE A 141 -14.93 12.85 12.90
N LYS A 142 -13.93 13.05 12.03
CA LYS A 142 -13.21 14.32 11.93
C LYS A 142 -13.14 14.78 10.48
N LYS A 143 -13.62 15.99 10.24
CA LYS A 143 -13.36 16.76 9.02
C LYS A 143 -12.10 17.58 9.32
N GLN A 144 -10.97 17.23 8.71
CA GLN A 144 -9.81 18.12 8.65
C GLN A 144 -10.08 19.20 7.60
#